data_AF-A0A3D3S2J6-F1
#
_entry.id   AF-A0A3D3S2J6-F1
#
_cell.length_a   1.000
_cell.length_b   1.000
_cell.length_c   1.000
_cell.angle_alpha   90.00
_cell.angle_beta   90.00
_cell.angle_gamma   90.00
#
_symmetry.space_group_name_H-M   'P 1'
#
loop_
_entity.id
_entity.type
_entity.pdbx_description
1 polymer ?
#
loop_
_entity_poly.entity_id
_entity_poly.type
_entity_poly.pdbx_seq_one_letter_code
_entity_poly.pdbx_strand_id
1 'polypeptide(L)'
;MENIIHTAFGEIAVLLVLAAGVGLLGTTLRQPLVVSFIAVGLLAGPSGLDVVRSNDQIGLLAELGIAVLLFLVGIKLDVKLIRSLGPVALLTGLGQVAFTSFFGYLIGLGLGLTPVTSLYVAVALTFSSTIIVVKLLSDKREIDALHGQIALGFLIVQDLVVVLAMIVLSAIGIGTAEGHGGGD
;
A
#
# COMPACT_ATOMS: atom_id res chain seq x y z
N MET A 1 -1.01 -36.42 -11.73
CA MET A 1 -1.00 -35.38 -10.68
C MET A 1 -0.49 -34.06 -11.24
N GLU A 2 0.52 -34.05 -12.14
CA GLU A 2 0.96 -32.88 -12.92
C GLU A 2 -0.18 -32.07 -13.58
N ASN A 3 -1.16 -32.73 -14.23
CA ASN A 3 -2.18 -32.00 -15.02
C ASN A 3 -3.15 -31.15 -14.18
N ILE A 4 -3.31 -31.40 -12.88
CA ILE A 4 -4.23 -30.62 -12.03
C ILE A 4 -3.55 -29.32 -11.56
N ILE A 5 -2.25 -29.37 -11.28
CA ILE A 5 -1.48 -28.24 -10.72
C ILE A 5 -1.30 -27.13 -11.77
N HIS A 6 -1.36 -27.44 -13.07
CA HIS A 6 -1.31 -26.45 -14.15
C HIS A 6 -2.68 -25.90 -14.58
N THR A 7 -3.74 -26.18 -13.81
CA THR A 7 -5.03 -25.51 -13.99
C THR A 7 -5.16 -24.36 -13.00
N ALA A 8 -5.85 -23.28 -13.37
CA ALA A 8 -6.07 -22.15 -12.47
C ALA A 8 -6.65 -22.57 -11.10
N PHE A 9 -7.52 -23.58 -11.09
CA PHE A 9 -8.05 -24.16 -9.86
C PHE A 9 -6.97 -24.82 -8.99
N GLY A 10 -6.08 -25.61 -9.60
CA GLY A 10 -4.97 -26.25 -8.90
C GLY A 10 -3.96 -25.25 -8.35
N GLU A 11 -3.62 -24.22 -9.13
CA GLU A 11 -2.73 -23.14 -8.68
C GLU A 11 -3.32 -22.39 -7.47
N ILE A 12 -4.61 -22.04 -7.52
CA ILE A 12 -5.31 -21.41 -6.38
C ILE A 12 -5.33 -22.35 -5.17
N ALA A 13 -5.60 -23.65 -5.37
CA ALA A 13 -5.60 -24.61 -4.27
C ALA A 13 -4.22 -24.71 -3.61
N VAL A 14 -3.13 -24.77 -4.39
CA VAL A 14 -1.77 -24.77 -3.87
C VAL A 14 -1.46 -23.47 -3.14
N LEU A 15 -1.84 -22.32 -3.71
CA LEU A 15 -1.69 -21.01 -3.04
C LEU A 15 -2.41 -20.97 -1.70
N LEU A 16 -3.63 -21.50 -1.60
CA LEU A 16 -4.39 -21.56 -0.36
C LEU A 16 -3.71 -22.48 0.67
N VAL A 17 -3.18 -23.63 0.25
CA VAL A 17 -2.44 -24.54 1.13
C VAL A 17 -1.15 -23.90 1.65
N LEU A 18 -0.39 -23.25 0.76
CA LEU A 18 0.82 -22.51 1.15
C LEU A 18 0.49 -21.36 2.09
N ALA A 19 -0.55 -20.57 1.77
CA ALA A 19 -1.00 -19.46 2.60
C ALA A 19 -1.45 -19.93 4.00
N ALA A 20 -2.14 -21.08 4.08
CA ALA A 20 -2.52 -21.67 5.36
C ALA A 20 -1.29 -22.13 6.16
N GLY A 21 -0.34 -22.83 5.53
CA GLY A 21 0.86 -23.32 6.19
C GLY A 21 1.77 -22.19 6.69
N VAL A 22 2.14 -21.27 5.79
CA VAL A 22 3.00 -20.12 6.12
C VAL A 22 2.27 -19.14 7.03
N GLY A 23 0.95 -18.94 6.88
CA GLY A 23 0.14 -18.12 7.78
C GLY A 23 0.07 -18.69 9.19
N LEU A 24 -0.04 -20.01 9.35
CA LEU A 24 0.01 -20.68 10.65
C LEU A 24 1.40 -20.54 11.30
N LEU A 25 2.46 -20.67 10.50
CA LEU A 25 3.82 -20.41 10.97
C LEU A 25 3.99 -18.95 11.41
N GLY A 26 3.54 -18.00 10.59
CA GLY A 26 3.64 -16.57 10.85
C GLY A 26 2.87 -16.15 12.10
N THR A 27 1.64 -16.63 12.27
CA THR A 27 0.84 -16.38 13.49
C THR A 27 1.50 -16.98 14.74
N THR A 28 2.10 -18.17 14.64
CA THR A 28 2.86 -18.79 15.74
C THR A 28 4.07 -17.93 16.13
N LEU A 29 4.73 -17.32 15.14
CA LEU A 29 5.83 -16.37 15.32
C LEU A 29 5.37 -14.94 15.68
N ARG A 30 4.07 -14.73 15.91
CA ARG A 30 3.45 -13.42 16.20
C ARG A 30 3.63 -12.37 15.10
N GLN A 31 3.86 -12.82 13.87
CA GLN A 31 3.93 -11.96 12.69
C GLN A 31 2.52 -11.67 12.16
N PRO A 32 2.27 -10.47 11.60
CA PRO A 32 1.00 -10.20 10.95
C PRO A 32 0.77 -11.08 9.72
N LEU A 33 -0.49 -11.48 9.49
CA LEU A 33 -0.86 -12.38 8.39
C LEU A 33 -0.47 -11.84 7.02
N VAL A 34 -0.58 -10.53 6.80
CA VAL A 34 -0.18 -9.87 5.55
C VAL A 34 1.27 -10.20 5.17
N VAL A 35 2.19 -10.19 6.15
CA VAL A 35 3.60 -10.52 5.91
C VAL A 35 3.75 -11.96 5.44
N SER A 36 2.97 -12.87 6.02
CA SER A 36 2.97 -14.28 5.64
C SER A 36 2.43 -14.50 4.23
N PHE A 37 1.37 -13.76 3.84
CA PHE A 37 0.80 -13.84 2.50
C PHE A 37 1.72 -13.22 1.43
N ILE A 38 2.45 -12.14 1.75
CA ILE A 38 3.48 -11.59 0.87
C ILE A 38 4.60 -12.63 0.67
N ALA A 39 5.05 -13.28 1.75
CA ALA A 39 6.04 -14.34 1.67
C ALA A 39 5.55 -15.53 0.81
N VAL A 40 4.28 -15.92 0.94
CA VAL A 40 3.68 -16.95 0.08
C VAL A 40 3.68 -16.52 -1.38
N GLY A 41 3.30 -15.28 -1.69
CA GLY A 41 3.35 -14.76 -3.06
C GLY A 41 4.77 -14.80 -3.64
N LEU A 42 5.77 -14.42 -2.86
CA LEU A 42 7.17 -14.49 -3.26
C LEU A 42 7.65 -15.92 -3.48
N LEU A 43 7.25 -16.85 -2.61
CA LEU A 43 7.61 -18.28 -2.69
C LEU A 43 6.88 -19.02 -3.80
N ALA A 44 5.61 -18.70 -4.05
CA ALA A 44 4.79 -19.38 -5.05
C ALA A 44 4.96 -18.80 -6.46
N GLY A 45 5.40 -17.54 -6.55
CA GLY A 45 5.66 -16.84 -7.80
C GLY A 45 6.93 -17.31 -8.53
N PRO A 46 7.25 -16.70 -9.69
CA PRO A 46 8.32 -17.13 -10.59
C PRO A 46 9.72 -17.11 -9.95
N SER A 47 9.93 -16.20 -8.99
CA SER A 47 11.20 -16.07 -8.26
C SER A 47 11.43 -17.15 -7.20
N GLY A 48 10.39 -17.93 -6.86
CA GLY A 48 10.44 -18.98 -5.85
C GLY A 48 10.31 -20.37 -6.47
N LEU A 49 9.17 -21.00 -6.24
CA LEU A 49 8.84 -22.35 -6.70
C LEU A 49 8.21 -22.37 -8.11
N ASP A 50 7.85 -21.20 -8.67
CA ASP A 50 7.27 -21.04 -10.01
C ASP A 50 6.05 -21.95 -10.26
N VAL A 51 5.24 -22.14 -9.21
CA VAL A 51 4.05 -23.00 -9.23
C VAL A 51 2.85 -22.25 -9.79
N VAL A 52 2.89 -20.91 -9.73
CA VAL A 52 1.80 -20.04 -10.15
C VAL A 52 2.17 -19.33 -11.45
N ARG A 53 1.42 -19.61 -12.52
CA ARG A 53 1.63 -19.05 -13.86
C ARG A 53 0.37 -18.42 -14.45
N SER A 54 -0.81 -18.73 -13.89
CA SER A 54 -2.11 -18.19 -14.27
C SER A 54 -2.32 -16.76 -13.75
N ASN A 55 -1.48 -15.83 -14.22
CA ASN A 55 -1.43 -14.44 -13.72
C ASN A 55 -2.78 -13.70 -13.90
N ASP A 56 -3.47 -13.89 -15.04
CA ASP A 56 -4.71 -13.15 -15.33
C ASP A 56 -5.86 -13.55 -14.40
N GLN A 57 -6.08 -14.85 -14.18
CA GLN A 57 -7.18 -15.34 -13.35
C GLN A 57 -6.95 -15.01 -11.87
N ILE A 58 -5.72 -15.17 -11.40
CA ILE A 58 -5.35 -14.85 -10.01
C ILE A 58 -5.39 -13.33 -9.79
N GLY A 59 -4.99 -12.54 -10.80
CA GLY A 59 -5.15 -11.09 -10.80
C GLY A 59 -6.60 -10.66 -10.62
N LEU A 60 -7.52 -11.20 -11.43
CA LEU A 60 -8.96 -10.92 -11.30
C LEU A 60 -9.51 -11.30 -9.92
N LEU A 61 -9.10 -12.45 -9.37
CA LEU A 61 -9.52 -12.88 -8.04
C LEU A 61 -8.98 -11.95 -6.94
N ALA A 62 -7.73 -11.49 -7.08
CA ALA A 62 -7.11 -10.55 -6.16
C ALA A 62 -7.81 -9.19 -6.19
N GLU A 63 -8.12 -8.66 -7.38
CA GLU A 63 -8.88 -7.41 -7.54
C GLU A 63 -10.26 -7.50 -6.89
N LEU A 64 -10.99 -8.60 -7.12
CA LEU A 64 -12.28 -8.83 -6.45
C LEU A 64 -12.13 -8.91 -4.93
N GLY A 65 -11.11 -9.63 -4.43
CA GLY A 65 -10.83 -9.73 -3.00
C GLY A 65 -10.53 -8.37 -2.36
N ILE A 66 -9.73 -7.54 -3.03
CA ILE A 66 -9.41 -6.18 -2.59
C ILE A 66 -10.66 -5.30 -2.63
N ALA A 67 -11.46 -5.37 -3.69
CA ALA A 67 -12.70 -4.61 -3.81
C ALA A 67 -13.67 -4.94 -2.67
N VAL A 68 -13.86 -6.22 -2.36
CA VAL A 68 -14.70 -6.67 -1.22
C VAL A 68 -14.12 -6.21 0.11
N LEU A 69 -12.79 -6.31 0.31
CA LEU A 69 -12.13 -5.84 1.53
C LEU A 69 -12.36 -4.33 1.74
N LEU A 70 -12.08 -3.52 0.72
CA LEU A 70 -12.27 -2.08 0.78
C LEU A 70 -13.73 -1.68 0.96
N PHE A 71 -14.66 -2.42 0.34
CA PHE A 71 -16.09 -2.24 0.55
C PHE A 71 -16.50 -2.52 2.00
N LEU A 72 -16.05 -3.63 2.59
CA LEU A 72 -16.32 -3.97 3.99
C LEU A 72 -15.73 -2.93 4.95
N VAL A 73 -14.52 -2.44 4.67
CA VAL A 73 -13.90 -1.36 5.43
C VAL A 73 -14.75 -0.08 5.32
N GLY A 74 -15.21 0.25 4.11
CA GLY A 74 -16.11 1.37 3.86
C GLY A 74 -17.41 1.29 4.66
N ILE A 75 -18.03 0.10 4.77
CA ILE A 75 -19.24 -0.10 5.59
C ILE A 75 -18.97 0.16 7.08
N LYS A 76 -17.78 -0.16 7.58
CA LYS A 76 -17.40 0.06 8.98
C LYS A 76 -17.03 1.52 9.30
N LEU A 77 -16.83 2.35 8.29
CA LEU A 77 -16.52 3.76 8.49
C LEU A 77 -17.75 4.54 8.93
N ASP A 78 -17.76 4.99 10.18
CA ASP A 78 -18.77 5.93 10.67
C ASP A 78 -18.42 7.36 10.22
N VAL A 79 -19.26 7.96 9.39
CA VAL A 79 -19.08 9.35 8.91
C VAL A 79 -19.09 10.36 10.06
N LYS A 80 -19.83 10.09 11.15
CA LYS A 80 -19.85 10.96 12.34
C LYS A 80 -18.52 10.95 13.05
N LEU A 81 -17.89 9.79 13.09
CA LEU A 81 -16.59 9.57 13.66
C LEU A 81 -15.48 10.21 12.81
N ILE A 82 -15.54 10.11 11.48
CA ILE A 82 -14.67 10.87 10.59
C ILE A 82 -14.82 12.37 10.84
N ARG A 83 -16.04 12.85 11.14
CA ARG A 83 -16.26 14.27 11.42
C ARG A 83 -15.74 14.72 12.79
N SER A 84 -15.80 13.86 13.82
CA SER A 84 -15.29 14.18 15.16
C SER A 84 -13.77 14.07 15.26
N LEU A 85 -13.17 13.09 14.58
CA LEU A 85 -11.73 12.88 14.51
C LEU A 85 -11.06 13.63 13.35
N GLY A 86 -11.84 14.11 12.39
CA GLY A 86 -11.38 14.73 11.14
C GLY A 86 -10.39 15.86 11.34
N PRO A 87 -10.61 16.83 12.26
CA PRO A 87 -9.64 17.88 12.51
C PRO A 87 -8.31 17.34 13.04
N VAL A 88 -8.34 16.35 13.94
CA VAL A 88 -7.13 15.74 14.51
C VAL A 88 -6.40 14.92 13.45
N ALA A 89 -7.11 14.09 12.69
CA ALA A 89 -6.59 13.31 11.59
C ALA A 89 -6.00 14.18 10.47
N LEU A 90 -6.65 15.30 10.15
CA LEU A 90 -6.18 16.27 9.16
C LEU A 90 -4.89 16.94 9.63
N LEU A 91 -4.86 17.45 10.86
CA LEU A 91 -3.70 18.15 11.40
C LEU A 91 -2.48 17.22 11.52
N THR A 92 -2.72 16.01 12.03
CA THR A 92 -1.67 14.99 12.20
C THR A 92 -1.20 14.43 10.86
N GLY A 93 -2.11 14.16 9.91
CA GLY A 93 -1.77 13.70 8.57
C GLY A 93 -0.98 14.74 7.78
N LEU A 94 -1.45 15.99 7.71
CA LEU A 94 -0.71 17.08 7.06
C LEU A 94 0.64 17.35 7.73
N GLY A 95 0.67 17.35 9.06
CA GLY A 95 1.90 17.52 9.83
C GLY A 95 2.92 16.41 9.52
N GLN A 96 2.47 15.15 9.48
CA GLN A 96 3.31 14.01 9.13
C GLN A 96 3.81 14.10 7.69
N VAL A 97 2.95 14.44 6.73
CA VAL A 97 3.33 14.56 5.32
C VAL A 97 4.36 15.67 5.13
N ALA A 98 4.13 16.84 5.71
CA ALA A 98 5.06 17.96 5.64
C ALA A 98 6.40 17.63 6.31
N PHE A 99 6.37 17.02 7.49
CA PHE A 99 7.58 16.64 8.23
C PHE A 99 8.42 15.64 7.44
N THR A 100 7.83 14.53 7.01
CA THR A 100 8.55 13.48 6.28
C THR A 100 9.04 13.95 4.91
N SER A 101 8.24 14.72 4.18
CA SER A 101 8.66 15.30 2.89
C SER A 101 9.80 16.32 3.08
N PHE A 102 9.78 17.11 4.16
CA PHE A 102 10.85 18.06 4.45
C PHE A 102 12.19 17.35 4.69
N PHE A 103 12.23 16.37 5.59
CA PHE A 103 13.47 15.61 5.85
C PHE A 103 13.87 14.75 4.66
N GLY A 104 12.92 14.13 3.96
CA GLY A 104 13.19 13.38 2.73
C GLY A 104 13.82 14.26 1.65
N TYR A 105 13.37 15.51 1.51
CA TYR A 105 13.92 16.48 0.57
C TYR A 105 15.36 16.84 0.91
N LEU A 106 15.65 17.13 2.18
CA LEU A 106 17.01 17.42 2.64
C LEU A 106 17.96 16.23 2.43
N ILE A 107 17.49 15.01 2.69
CA ILE A 107 18.25 13.78 2.40
C ILE A 107 18.51 13.65 0.90
N GLY A 108 17.49 13.89 0.06
CA GLY A 108 17.62 13.85 -1.40
C GLY A 108 18.69 14.82 -1.92
N LEU A 109 18.69 16.06 -1.42
CA LEU A 109 19.74 17.04 -1.73
C LEU A 109 21.12 16.56 -1.25
N GLY A 110 21.20 15.98 -0.06
CA GLY A 110 22.45 15.41 0.48
C GLY A 110 23.01 14.24 -0.34
N LEU A 111 22.14 13.51 -1.04
CA LEU A 111 22.50 12.46 -1.99
C LEU A 111 22.86 12.99 -3.39
N GLY A 112 22.81 14.30 -3.61
CA GLY A 112 23.15 14.94 -4.88
C GLY A 112 22.03 14.90 -5.93
N LEU A 113 20.78 14.62 -5.52
CA LEU A 113 19.63 14.70 -6.42
C LEU A 113 19.27 16.15 -6.74
N THR A 114 18.70 16.40 -7.92
CA THR A 114 18.19 17.74 -8.27
C THR A 114 17.08 18.16 -7.30
N PRO A 115 16.79 19.47 -7.12
CA PRO A 115 15.70 19.91 -6.25
C PRO A 115 14.34 19.29 -6.62
N VAL A 116 14.01 19.23 -7.91
CA VAL A 116 12.73 18.65 -8.37
C VAL A 116 12.69 17.14 -8.10
N THR A 117 13.76 16.41 -8.41
CA THR A 117 13.85 14.97 -8.13
C THR A 117 13.81 14.69 -6.63
N SER A 118 14.52 15.47 -5.82
CA SER A 118 14.53 15.35 -4.36
C SER A 118 13.14 15.53 -3.78
N LEU A 119 12.38 16.52 -4.26
CA LEU A 119 11.03 16.77 -3.79
C LEU A 119 10.08 15.64 -4.23
N TYR A 120 10.22 15.15 -5.46
CA TYR A 120 9.45 14.03 -5.96
C TYR A 120 9.67 12.76 -5.13
N VAL A 121 10.94 12.41 -4.89
CA VAL A 121 11.31 11.27 -4.04
C VAL A 121 10.82 11.47 -2.61
N ALA A 122 10.98 12.67 -2.06
CA ALA A 122 10.56 12.97 -0.69
C ALA A 122 9.05 12.77 -0.49
N VAL A 123 8.22 13.32 -1.40
CA VAL A 123 6.77 13.16 -1.36
C VAL A 123 6.36 11.70 -1.62
N ALA A 124 7.05 11.01 -2.52
CA ALA A 124 6.78 9.59 -2.82
C ALA A 124 7.09 8.68 -1.61
N LEU A 125 8.16 8.94 -0.87
CA LEU A 125 8.50 8.20 0.35
C LEU A 125 7.48 8.39 1.47
N THR A 126 6.68 9.45 1.40
CA THR A 126 5.62 9.72 2.35
C THR A 126 4.44 8.77 2.22
N PHE A 127 4.30 8.05 1.10
CA PHE A 127 3.20 7.10 0.88
C PHE A 127 3.15 6.03 1.97
N SER A 128 1.96 5.81 2.51
CA SER A 128 1.64 4.73 3.44
C SER A 128 0.69 3.76 2.77
N SER A 129 0.81 2.47 3.07
CA SER A 129 -0.10 1.46 2.53
C SER A 129 -1.36 1.36 3.39
N THR A 130 -2.42 2.08 3.00
CA THR A 130 -3.71 2.08 3.68
C THR A 130 -4.29 0.67 3.82
N ILE A 131 -4.24 -0.14 2.76
CA ILE A 131 -4.75 -1.52 2.76
C ILE A 131 -4.05 -2.36 3.84
N ILE A 132 -2.73 -2.26 3.96
CA ILE A 132 -1.97 -3.04 4.95
C ILE A 132 -2.33 -2.59 6.35
N VAL A 133 -2.32 -1.28 6.65
CA VAL A 133 -2.65 -0.79 8.00
C VAL A 133 -4.08 -1.16 8.40
N VAL A 134 -5.03 -0.99 7.48
CA VAL A 134 -6.43 -1.37 7.71
C VAL A 134 -6.55 -2.88 7.96
N LYS A 135 -5.85 -3.70 7.18
CA LYS A 135 -5.85 -5.15 7.37
C LYS A 135 -5.23 -5.54 8.72
N LEU A 136 -4.13 -4.90 9.12
CA LEU A 136 -3.49 -5.11 10.42
C LEU A 136 -4.43 -4.76 11.59
N LEU A 137 -5.11 -3.63 11.51
CA LEU A 137 -6.11 -3.22 12.51
C LEU A 137 -7.31 -4.18 12.51
N SER A 138 -7.75 -4.65 11.35
CA SER A 138 -8.85 -5.61 11.22
C SER A 138 -8.51 -6.96 11.86
N ASP A 139 -7.31 -7.47 11.56
CA ASP A 139 -6.82 -8.75 12.07
C ASP A 139 -6.62 -8.70 13.60
N LYS A 140 -6.25 -7.53 14.14
CA LYS A 140 -6.19 -7.27 15.59
C LYS A 140 -7.54 -6.93 16.23
N ARG A 141 -8.61 -6.73 15.44
CA ARG A 141 -9.93 -6.24 15.89
C ARG A 141 -9.88 -4.85 16.54
N GLU A 142 -8.97 -4.00 16.09
CA GLU A 142 -8.72 -2.65 16.61
C GLU A 142 -9.27 -1.53 15.69
N ILE A 143 -9.95 -1.86 14.59
CA ILE A 143 -10.52 -0.85 13.67
C ILE A 143 -11.46 0.13 14.38
N ASP A 144 -12.23 -0.38 15.35
CA ASP A 144 -13.23 0.42 16.08
C ASP A 144 -12.64 1.14 17.31
N ALA A 145 -11.36 0.94 17.62
CA ALA A 145 -10.68 1.62 18.71
C ALA A 145 -10.31 3.06 18.29
N LEU A 146 -10.21 3.97 19.27
CA LEU A 146 -9.91 5.38 19.00
C LEU A 146 -8.65 5.57 18.14
N HIS A 147 -7.56 4.84 18.44
CA HIS A 147 -6.33 4.90 17.67
C HIS A 147 -6.49 4.32 16.25
N GLY A 148 -7.29 3.26 16.08
CA GLY A 148 -7.58 2.67 14.77
C GLY A 148 -8.41 3.60 13.89
N GLN A 149 -9.37 4.29 14.48
CA GLN A 149 -10.22 5.28 13.82
C GLN A 149 -9.44 6.54 13.43
N ILE A 150 -8.56 7.03 14.31
CA ILE A 150 -7.62 8.11 13.99
C ILE A 150 -6.65 7.65 12.89
N ALA A 151 -6.14 6.41 12.95
CA ALA A 151 -5.26 5.84 11.95
C ALA A 151 -5.92 5.83 10.56
N LEU A 152 -7.14 5.30 10.46
CA LEU A 152 -7.93 5.34 9.22
C LEU A 152 -8.16 6.77 8.73
N GLY A 153 -8.50 7.70 9.64
CA GLY A 153 -8.72 9.10 9.29
C GLY A 153 -7.50 9.77 8.67
N PHE A 154 -6.31 9.64 9.28
CA PHE A 154 -5.12 10.28 8.72
C PHE A 154 -4.68 9.61 7.41
N LEU A 155 -4.82 8.28 7.27
CA LEU A 155 -4.47 7.56 6.04
C LEU A 155 -5.29 8.07 4.84
N ILE A 156 -6.58 8.33 5.03
CA ILE A 156 -7.46 8.89 3.98
C ILE A 156 -6.99 10.30 3.58
N VAL A 157 -6.70 11.16 4.56
CA VAL A 157 -6.20 12.52 4.31
C VAL A 157 -4.86 12.47 3.58
N GLN A 158 -3.96 11.62 4.05
CA GLN A 158 -2.62 11.45 3.51
C GLN A 158 -2.68 11.04 2.04
N ASP A 159 -3.49 10.04 1.68
CA ASP A 159 -3.62 9.54 0.32
C ASP A 159 -4.07 10.65 -0.64
N LEU A 160 -5.10 11.43 -0.25
CA LEU A 160 -5.57 12.57 -1.04
C LEU A 160 -4.50 13.65 -1.22
N VAL A 161 -3.83 14.05 -0.13
CA VAL A 161 -2.83 15.12 -0.15
C VAL A 161 -1.63 14.72 -1.01
N VAL A 162 -1.13 13.50 -0.85
CA VAL A 162 0.03 13.00 -1.59
C VAL A 162 -0.31 12.85 -3.07
N VAL A 163 -1.48 12.29 -3.43
CA VAL A 163 -1.90 12.21 -4.84
C VAL A 163 -1.97 13.59 -5.48
N LEU A 164 -2.58 14.58 -4.82
CA LEU A 164 -2.65 15.95 -5.32
C LEU A 164 -1.26 16.57 -5.47
N ALA A 165 -0.40 16.41 -4.47
CA ALA A 165 0.97 16.90 -4.52
C ALA A 165 1.74 16.28 -5.70
N MET A 166 1.63 14.97 -5.90
CA MET A 166 2.28 14.25 -7.00
C MET A 166 1.76 14.68 -8.36
N ILE A 167 0.46 14.95 -8.52
CA ILE A 167 -0.11 15.52 -9.75
C ILE A 167 0.52 16.88 -10.06
N VAL A 168 0.59 17.78 -9.07
CA VAL A 168 1.18 19.12 -9.24
C VAL A 168 2.67 19.02 -9.56
N LEU A 169 3.42 18.18 -8.83
CA LEU A 169 4.83 17.95 -9.08
C LEU A 169 5.10 17.37 -10.46
N SER A 170 4.27 16.42 -10.92
CA SER A 170 4.38 15.84 -12.26
C SER A 170 4.16 16.91 -13.33
N ALA A 171 3.14 17.76 -13.18
CA ALA A 171 2.88 18.85 -14.11
C ALA A 171 4.06 19.85 -14.21
N ILE A 172 4.69 20.18 -13.08
CA ILE A 172 5.87 21.07 -13.04
C ILE A 172 7.13 20.36 -13.58
N GLY A 173 7.31 19.08 -13.27
CA GLY A 173 8.43 18.26 -13.72
C GLY A 173 8.44 18.02 -15.24
N ILE A 174 7.26 17.85 -15.84
CA ILE A 174 7.11 17.76 -17.30
C ILE A 174 7.50 19.10 -17.96
N GLY A 175 7.08 20.23 -17.39
CA GLY A 175 7.43 21.56 -17.91
C GLY A 175 8.91 21.94 -17.81
N THR A 176 9.71 21.22 -17.00
CA THR A 176 11.17 21.41 -16.91
C THR A 176 11.98 20.46 -17.80
N ALA A 177 11.40 19.32 -18.20
CA ALA A 177 12.03 18.36 -19.11
C ALA A 177 11.97 18.79 -20.59
N GLU A 178 10.96 19.57 -21.01
CA GLU A 178 10.84 20.07 -22.39
C GLU A 178 11.77 21.25 -22.73
N GLY A 179 12.51 21.80 -21.75
CA GLY A 179 13.34 23.00 -21.92
C GLY A 179 14.79 22.79 -22.38
N HIS A 180 15.27 21.55 -22.55
CA HIS A 180 16.69 21.25 -22.87
C HIS A 180 16.90 20.44 -24.16
N GLY A 181 15.92 20.42 -25.07
CA GLY A 181 15.98 19.65 -26.32
C GLY A 181 16.23 20.45 -27.61
N GLY A 182 16.80 21.66 -27.55
CA GLY A 182 16.98 22.49 -28.74
C GLY A 182 18.28 23.29 -28.74
N GLY A 183 19.27 22.81 -29.48
CA GLY A 183 20.48 23.56 -29.85
C GLY A 183 21.78 22.78 -29.60
N ASP A 184 22.10 21.88 -30.52
CA ASP A 184 23.37 21.86 -31.30
C ASP A 184 23.37 20.68 -32.28
#